data_AF-A0A560BP50-F1
#
_entry.id   AF-A0A560BP50-F1
#
_cell.length_a   1.000
_cell.length_b   1.000
_cell.length_c   1.000
_cell.angle_alpha   90.00
_cell.angle_beta   90.00
_cell.angle_gamma   90.00
#
_symmetry.space_group_name_H-M   'P 1'
#
loop_
_entity.id
_entity.type
_entity.pdbx_description
1 polymer ?
#
loop_
_entity_poly.entity_id
_entity_poly.type
_entity_poly.pdbx_seq_one_letter_code
_entity_poly.pdbx_strand_id
1 'polypeptide(L)'
;MEPALDDAIRLHKSGNHAGAEPLYRAVLDREPANRGALQMLAMLLVQTGRPAEAVGHFRTILRLDPGGVAGHSNLAAALRLAGQGAEAIACLHRALALDPAHAASWFNLGNGLKQQEKAAGAERSYRRTLNLEPGHSGAAGNRTALREQWGARLDEAERRSAAARLPLADAETRVAAAESLVAVGDPAAAEAMARAALERDDRNHRANRLLGRLLLERSGAMGVQDGKPFAVDRALVEEAIGALRRAVAARPDDDEADWLHVAAVATLVQVGLASDAVLRDGARAAWVRLRRQPKDTVAASVIGFYAYRRDRLVLASWLGRRFRRRFTAAEVAREHELGLWTMLRADDAFFRALPPVDTVLEGMAPLEWRIEPAPGPAGEPAVFFCCDDVYFRRFAPALLESLAERMPGATVAVHVVAPSPETEQAMARWRLDGRLSVGFSLDRPDMAGWTDIKRVTYYASARFLRALQWLRRLDRPLMVIDTDARIARDLRTLRTEMADHDVGFLIDGRRRGPSREITVCFNVYGNTPGGDRFLALLGSYIGHFLAGAEVYWMLDQMAHYAVLDWLNRHEPIRVRRFDFLNFPYCQFVGAK
;
A
#
# COMPACT_ATOMS: atom_id res chain seq x y z
N MET A 1 20.78 -43.85 16.27
CA MET A 1 21.72 -43.20 15.33
C MET A 1 21.50 -43.91 14.00
N GLU A 2 20.78 -43.26 13.07
CA GLU A 2 20.16 -43.91 11.91
C GLU A 2 21.16 -44.09 10.73
N PRO A 3 21.29 -45.30 10.17
CA PRO A 3 22.13 -45.56 8.97
C PRO A 3 21.79 -44.65 7.78
N ALA A 4 20.51 -44.27 7.64
CA ALA A 4 20.03 -43.43 6.55
C ALA A 4 20.58 -41.99 6.59
N LEU A 5 20.80 -41.42 7.78
CA LEU A 5 21.39 -40.08 7.92
C LEU A 5 22.89 -40.11 7.60
N ASP A 6 23.60 -41.14 8.07
CA ASP A 6 25.02 -41.32 7.79
C ASP A 6 25.28 -41.56 6.30
N ASP A 7 24.42 -42.32 5.63
CA ASP A 7 24.46 -42.53 4.18
C ASP A 7 24.15 -41.25 3.40
N ALA A 8 23.16 -40.47 3.84
CA ALA A 8 22.87 -39.16 3.26
C ALA A 8 24.08 -38.21 3.35
N ILE A 9 24.72 -38.14 4.52
CA ILE A 9 25.93 -37.34 4.74
C ILE A 9 27.08 -37.81 3.87
N ARG A 10 27.26 -39.13 3.72
CA ARG A 10 28.30 -39.73 2.86
C ARG A 10 28.10 -39.33 1.40
N LEU A 11 26.88 -39.46 0.88
CA LEU A 11 26.51 -39.08 -0.48
C LEU A 11 26.65 -37.57 -0.70
N HIS A 12 26.28 -36.77 0.30
CA HIS A 12 26.44 -35.32 0.23
C HIS A 12 27.92 -34.93 0.15
N LYS A 13 28.79 -35.54 0.97
CA LYS A 13 30.24 -35.33 0.95
C LYS A 13 30.90 -35.77 -0.36
N SER A 14 30.36 -36.78 -1.06
CA SER A 14 30.87 -37.20 -2.37
C SER A 14 30.34 -36.37 -3.54
N GLY A 15 29.55 -35.32 -3.28
CA GLY A 15 28.95 -34.47 -4.31
C GLY A 15 27.69 -35.07 -4.96
N ASN A 16 27.24 -36.25 -4.53
CA ASN A 16 25.99 -36.85 -4.99
C ASN A 16 24.79 -36.23 -4.29
N HIS A 17 24.50 -34.96 -4.62
CA HIS A 17 23.38 -34.21 -4.06
C HIS A 17 22.02 -34.84 -4.38
N ALA A 18 21.87 -35.38 -5.59
CA ALA A 18 20.63 -36.04 -6.04
C ALA A 18 20.30 -37.30 -5.22
N GLY A 19 21.32 -38.05 -4.79
CA GLY A 19 21.15 -39.22 -3.92
C GLY A 19 20.98 -38.86 -2.44
N ALA A 20 21.59 -37.77 -1.96
CA ALA A 20 21.55 -37.38 -0.55
C ALA A 20 20.21 -36.74 -0.13
N GLU A 21 19.65 -35.87 -0.99
CA GLU A 21 18.41 -35.14 -0.69
C GLU A 21 17.20 -36.03 -0.32
N PRO A 22 16.84 -37.09 -1.07
CA PRO A 22 15.71 -37.94 -0.72
C PRO A 22 15.93 -38.67 0.61
N LEU A 23 17.17 -39.01 0.95
CA LEU A 23 17.49 -39.63 2.24
C LEU A 23 17.30 -38.65 3.40
N TYR A 24 17.74 -37.40 3.25
CA TYR A 24 17.47 -36.37 4.27
C TYR A 24 15.97 -36.13 4.45
N ARG A 25 15.19 -36.07 3.36
CA ARG A 25 13.73 -35.93 3.45
C ARG A 25 13.08 -37.13 4.14
N ALA A 26 13.50 -38.34 3.80
CA ALA A 26 12.97 -39.56 4.43
C ALA A 26 13.25 -39.61 5.95
N VAL A 27 14.38 -39.06 6.41
CA VAL A 27 14.64 -38.89 7.85
C VAL A 27 13.67 -37.87 8.45
N LEU A 28 13.44 -36.74 7.78
CA LEU A 28 12.53 -35.70 8.27
C LEU A 28 11.04 -36.09 8.22
N ASP A 29 10.64 -36.98 7.33
CA ASP A 29 9.28 -37.52 7.29
C ASP A 29 8.98 -38.37 8.54
N ARG A 30 9.99 -39.09 9.05
CA ARG A 30 9.88 -39.89 10.28
C ARG A 30 10.10 -39.05 11.53
N GLU A 31 11.07 -38.15 11.48
CA GLU A 31 11.49 -37.30 12.59
C GLU A 31 11.55 -35.81 12.14
N PRO A 32 10.41 -35.10 12.10
CA PRO A 32 10.37 -33.72 11.60
C PRO A 32 11.24 -32.72 12.38
N ALA A 33 11.62 -33.07 13.62
CA ALA A 33 12.48 -32.26 14.49
C ALA A 33 13.96 -32.70 14.49
N ASN A 34 14.36 -33.64 13.62
CA ASN A 34 15.74 -34.11 13.55
C ASN A 34 16.67 -32.98 13.07
N ARG A 35 17.37 -32.35 14.02
CA ARG A 35 18.22 -31.17 13.77
C ARG A 35 19.35 -31.45 12.78
N GLY A 36 19.93 -32.65 12.81
CA GLY A 36 21.01 -33.04 11.91
C GLY A 36 20.54 -33.09 10.45
N ALA A 37 19.43 -33.79 10.20
CA ALA A 37 18.84 -33.86 8.87
C ALA A 37 18.33 -32.49 8.38
N LEU A 38 17.71 -31.68 9.24
CA LEU A 38 17.29 -30.31 8.92
C LEU A 38 18.49 -29.45 8.47
N GLN A 39 19.59 -29.49 9.23
CA GLN A 39 20.79 -28.71 8.95
C GLN A 39 21.44 -29.15 7.63
N MET A 40 21.61 -30.45 7.43
CA MET A 40 22.28 -30.97 6.23
C MET A 40 21.44 -30.76 4.96
N LEU A 41 20.12 -30.96 5.03
CA LEU A 41 19.22 -30.68 3.91
C LEU A 41 19.23 -29.19 3.55
N ALA A 42 19.16 -28.29 4.54
CA ALA A 42 19.21 -26.85 4.30
C ALA A 42 20.52 -26.42 3.63
N MET A 43 21.66 -26.99 4.04
CA MET A 43 22.95 -26.75 3.39
C MET A 43 22.99 -27.28 1.95
N LEU A 44 22.46 -28.48 1.69
CA LEU A 44 22.34 -29.05 0.35
C LEU A 44 21.49 -28.14 -0.56
N LEU A 45 20.35 -27.68 -0.07
CA LEU A 45 19.45 -26.78 -0.80
C LEU A 45 20.13 -25.46 -1.18
N VAL A 46 20.94 -24.88 -0.27
CA VAL A 46 21.74 -23.69 -0.59
C VAL A 46 22.78 -24.00 -1.68
N GLN A 47 23.49 -25.13 -1.58
CA GLN A 47 24.50 -25.53 -2.56
C GLN A 47 23.94 -25.80 -3.95
N THR A 48 22.71 -26.30 -4.04
CA THR A 48 22.05 -26.59 -5.32
C THR A 48 21.15 -25.44 -5.82
N GLY A 49 21.33 -24.23 -5.29
CA GLY A 49 20.67 -23.02 -5.82
C GLY A 49 19.19 -22.86 -5.43
N ARG A 50 18.74 -23.51 -4.34
CA ARG A 50 17.37 -23.42 -3.80
C ARG A 50 17.33 -22.79 -2.40
N PRO A 51 17.84 -21.55 -2.22
CA PRO A 51 17.94 -20.91 -0.91
C PRO A 51 16.57 -20.59 -0.28
N ALA A 52 15.52 -20.37 -1.08
CA ALA A 52 14.17 -20.10 -0.56
C ALA A 52 13.58 -21.29 0.21
N GLU A 53 13.84 -22.53 -0.23
CA GLU A 53 13.42 -23.74 0.49
C GLU A 53 14.24 -23.94 1.77
N ALA A 54 15.55 -23.64 1.72
CA ALA A 54 16.44 -23.76 2.87
C ALA A 54 16.02 -22.85 4.05
N VAL A 55 15.46 -21.67 3.77
CA VAL A 55 14.93 -20.74 4.79
C VAL A 55 13.89 -21.42 5.69
N GLY A 56 13.01 -22.25 5.12
CA GLY A 56 12.00 -22.98 5.89
C GLY A 56 12.61 -23.92 6.92
N HIS A 57 13.64 -24.68 6.53
CA HIS A 57 14.34 -25.60 7.41
C HIS A 57 15.14 -24.88 8.50
N PHE A 58 15.84 -23.79 8.17
CA PHE A 58 16.54 -22.99 9.18
C PHE A 58 15.60 -22.32 10.19
N ARG A 59 14.42 -21.86 9.75
CA ARG A 59 13.38 -21.37 10.68
C ARG A 59 12.88 -22.48 11.60
N THR A 60 12.75 -23.73 11.12
CA THR A 60 12.44 -24.87 12.00
C THR A 60 13.55 -25.11 13.03
N ILE A 61 14.82 -25.07 12.64
CA ILE A 61 15.96 -25.22 13.56
C ILE A 61 15.91 -24.16 14.67
N LEU A 62 15.62 -22.91 14.32
CA LEU A 62 15.51 -21.80 15.27
C LEU A 62 14.24 -21.87 16.15
N ARG A 63 13.16 -22.52 15.71
CA ARG A 63 12.03 -22.83 16.60
C ARG A 63 12.41 -23.85 17.66
N LEU A 64 13.21 -24.84 17.27
CA LEU A 64 13.69 -25.89 18.18
C LEU A 64 14.77 -25.38 19.15
N ASP A 65 15.53 -24.37 18.74
CA ASP A 65 16.57 -23.72 19.55
C ASP A 65 16.68 -22.23 19.18
N PRO A 66 15.90 -21.37 19.86
CA PRO A 66 15.91 -19.93 19.59
C PRO A 66 17.24 -19.23 19.91
N GLY A 67 18.08 -19.84 20.77
CA GLY A 67 19.36 -19.31 21.23
C GLY A 67 20.56 -19.71 20.36
N GLY A 68 20.35 -20.55 19.33
CA GLY A 68 21.42 -21.03 18.47
C GLY A 68 22.01 -19.94 17.57
N VAL A 69 23.18 -19.40 17.94
CA VAL A 69 23.94 -18.38 17.18
C VAL A 69 24.18 -18.81 15.72
N ALA A 70 24.68 -20.03 15.52
CA ALA A 70 24.94 -20.58 14.19
C ALA A 70 23.66 -20.74 13.35
N GLY A 71 22.51 -21.01 13.99
CA GLY A 71 21.21 -21.09 13.33
C GLY A 71 20.80 -19.75 12.72
N HIS A 72 20.95 -18.65 13.47
CA HIS A 72 20.69 -17.29 12.98
C HIS A 72 21.65 -16.91 11.85
N SER A 73 22.95 -17.26 11.96
CA SER A 73 23.95 -16.99 10.92
C SER A 73 23.67 -17.74 9.61
N ASN A 74 23.30 -19.03 9.71
CA ASN A 74 23.00 -19.86 8.54
C ASN A 74 21.68 -19.45 7.88
N LEU A 75 20.65 -19.12 8.67
CA LEU A 75 19.41 -18.56 8.16
C LEU A 75 19.69 -17.27 7.37
N ALA A 76 20.52 -16.37 7.90
CA ALA A 76 20.87 -15.14 7.23
C ALA A 76 21.59 -15.36 5.90
N ALA A 77 22.51 -16.34 5.83
CA ALA A 77 23.18 -16.69 4.58
C ALA A 77 22.18 -17.17 3.51
N ALA A 78 21.21 -18.02 3.90
CA ALA A 78 20.15 -18.48 3.00
C ALA A 78 19.21 -17.33 2.58
N LEU A 79 18.75 -16.50 3.52
CA LEU A 79 17.90 -15.33 3.25
C LEU A 79 18.58 -14.38 2.25
N ARG A 80 19.87 -14.12 2.42
CA ARG A 80 20.66 -13.27 1.52
C ARG A 80 20.67 -13.83 0.09
N LEU A 81 20.92 -15.13 -0.07
CA LEU A 81 20.92 -15.78 -1.38
C LEU A 81 19.51 -15.86 -2.00
N ALA A 82 18.46 -15.87 -1.17
CA ALA A 82 17.06 -15.78 -1.61
C ALA A 82 16.59 -14.34 -1.92
N GLY A 83 17.48 -13.34 -1.86
CA GLY A 83 17.14 -11.93 -2.11
C GLY A 83 16.47 -11.20 -0.93
N GLN A 84 16.37 -11.84 0.24
CA GLN A 84 15.75 -11.29 1.46
C GLN A 84 16.78 -10.60 2.38
N GLY A 85 17.50 -9.63 1.81
CA GLY A 85 18.68 -9.02 2.45
C GLY A 85 18.41 -8.28 3.77
N ALA A 86 17.26 -7.64 3.94
CA ALA A 86 16.91 -6.93 5.18
C ALA A 86 16.71 -7.90 6.36
N GLU A 87 15.97 -9.00 6.14
CA GLU A 87 15.76 -10.04 7.15
C GLU A 87 17.09 -10.75 7.48
N ALA A 88 17.95 -10.98 6.47
CA ALA A 88 19.27 -11.54 6.68
C ALA A 88 20.11 -10.71 7.66
N ILE A 89 20.15 -9.39 7.49
CA ILE A 89 20.88 -8.48 8.40
C ILE A 89 20.29 -8.54 9.82
N ALA A 90 18.96 -8.58 9.96
CA ALA A 90 18.30 -8.68 11.26
C ALA A 90 18.67 -9.99 11.99
N CYS A 91 18.70 -11.12 11.29
CA CYS A 91 19.17 -12.40 11.83
C CYS A 91 20.62 -12.32 12.30
N LEU A 92 21.51 -11.66 11.55
CA LEU A 92 22.92 -11.51 11.92
C LEU A 92 23.11 -10.63 13.15
N HIS A 93 22.37 -9.53 13.26
CA HIS A 93 22.37 -8.75 14.49
C HIS A 93 21.89 -9.56 15.70
N ARG A 94 20.91 -10.45 15.51
CA ARG A 94 20.44 -11.34 16.58
C ARG A 94 21.49 -12.37 16.99
N ALA A 95 22.18 -12.96 16.02
CA ALA A 95 23.32 -13.83 16.28
C ALA A 95 24.42 -13.11 17.08
N LEU A 96 24.75 -11.88 16.68
CA LEU A 96 25.80 -11.07 17.33
C LEU A 96 25.38 -10.50 18.69
N ALA A 97 24.08 -10.36 18.96
CA ALA A 97 23.57 -10.03 20.28
C ALA A 97 23.71 -11.21 21.25
N LEU A 98 23.59 -12.45 20.75
CA LEU A 98 23.78 -13.67 21.52
C LEU A 98 25.27 -13.99 21.73
N ASP A 99 26.09 -13.83 20.69
CA ASP A 99 27.54 -13.99 20.75
C ASP A 99 28.27 -12.91 19.91
N PRO A 100 28.74 -11.82 20.56
CA PRO A 100 29.51 -10.77 19.90
C PRO A 100 30.88 -11.21 19.34
N ALA A 101 31.38 -12.38 19.72
CA ALA A 101 32.64 -12.96 19.27
C ALA A 101 32.48 -13.98 18.14
N HIS A 102 31.27 -14.19 17.62
CA HIS A 102 31.03 -15.13 16.53
C HIS A 102 31.51 -14.59 15.16
N ALA A 103 32.72 -14.97 14.75
CA ALA A 103 33.38 -14.47 13.53
C ALA A 103 32.56 -14.70 12.26
N ALA A 104 31.92 -15.87 12.10
CA ALA A 104 31.12 -16.18 10.92
C ALA A 104 29.91 -15.25 10.75
N SER A 105 29.27 -14.82 11.85
CA SER A 105 28.18 -13.82 11.76
C SER A 105 28.69 -12.44 11.41
N TRP A 106 29.86 -12.03 11.90
CA TRP A 106 30.50 -10.79 11.43
C TRP A 106 30.83 -10.86 9.94
N PHE A 107 31.39 -11.96 9.45
CA PHE A 107 31.68 -12.15 8.03
C PHE A 107 30.42 -12.06 7.16
N ASN A 108 29.36 -12.78 7.56
CA ASN A 108 28.08 -12.78 6.85
C ASN A 108 27.39 -11.41 6.90
N LEU A 109 27.53 -10.65 8.00
CA LEU A 109 27.07 -9.26 8.09
C LEU A 109 27.83 -8.35 7.13
N GLY A 110 29.15 -8.52 7.04
CA GLY A 110 29.97 -7.82 6.04
C GLY A 110 29.51 -8.08 4.61
N ASN A 111 29.22 -9.33 4.27
CA ASN A 111 28.72 -9.71 2.95
C ASN A 111 27.33 -9.11 2.65
N GLY A 112 26.40 -9.17 3.62
CA GLY A 112 25.06 -8.61 3.48
C GLY A 112 25.09 -7.08 3.34
N LEU A 113 25.91 -6.39 4.13
CA LEU A 113 26.06 -4.93 4.07
C LEU A 113 26.74 -4.49 2.78
N LYS A 114 27.74 -5.23 2.29
CA LYS A 114 28.39 -4.96 1.00
C LYS A 114 27.39 -5.05 -0.16
N GLN A 115 26.48 -6.03 -0.15
CA GLN A 115 25.43 -6.15 -1.17
C GLN A 115 24.40 -5.01 -1.13
N GLN A 116 24.24 -4.34 0.01
CA GLN A 116 23.40 -3.14 0.15
C GLN A 116 24.20 -1.84 0.01
N GLU A 117 25.45 -1.90 -0.47
CA GLU A 117 26.38 -0.76 -0.60
C GLU A 117 26.63 0.01 0.71
N LYS A 118 26.39 -0.61 1.86
CA LYS A 118 26.69 -0.07 3.20
C LYS A 118 28.15 -0.32 3.56
N ALA A 119 29.04 0.32 2.80
CA ALA A 119 30.49 0.06 2.81
C ALA A 119 31.14 0.22 4.20
N ALA A 120 30.77 1.24 4.98
CA ALA A 120 31.34 1.46 6.31
C ALA A 120 31.01 0.34 7.29
N GLY A 121 29.76 -0.13 7.27
CA GLY A 121 29.33 -1.27 8.09
C GLY A 121 30.00 -2.58 7.64
N ALA A 122 30.18 -2.77 6.33
CA ALA A 122 30.89 -3.92 5.78
C ALA A 122 32.37 -3.94 6.19
N GLU A 123 33.08 -2.81 6.08
CA GLU A 123 34.48 -2.67 6.50
C GLU A 123 34.65 -3.00 7.99
N ARG A 124 33.79 -2.45 8.86
CA ARG A 124 33.81 -2.78 10.30
C ARG A 124 33.62 -4.27 10.54
N SER A 125 32.70 -4.89 9.83
CA SER A 125 32.36 -6.31 9.98
C SER A 125 33.50 -7.22 9.53
N TYR A 126 34.14 -6.93 8.39
CA TYR A 126 35.32 -7.68 7.96
C TYR A 126 36.52 -7.46 8.88
N ARG A 127 36.77 -6.23 9.32
CA ARG A 127 37.83 -5.95 10.32
C ARG A 127 37.59 -6.72 11.61
N ARG A 128 36.34 -6.77 12.09
CA ARG A 128 36.00 -7.56 13.30
C ARG A 128 36.20 -9.05 13.09
N THR A 129 35.85 -9.58 11.93
CA THR A 129 36.12 -10.97 11.55
C THR A 129 37.61 -11.27 11.60
N LEU A 130 38.45 -10.41 10.99
CA LEU A 130 39.91 -10.60 10.96
C LEU A 130 40.58 -10.42 12.32
N ASN A 131 40.00 -9.62 13.21
CA ASN A 131 40.50 -9.51 14.58
C ASN A 131 40.21 -10.78 15.40
N LEU A 132 39.08 -11.44 15.14
CA LEU A 132 38.70 -12.70 15.79
C LEU A 132 39.42 -13.90 15.17
N GLU A 133 39.58 -13.89 13.85
CA GLU A 133 40.20 -14.94 13.04
C GLU A 133 41.15 -14.32 12.00
N PRO A 134 42.42 -14.04 12.37
CA PRO A 134 43.39 -13.40 11.48
C PRO A 134 43.65 -14.15 10.16
N GLY A 135 43.47 -15.48 10.16
CA GLY A 135 43.62 -16.35 9.00
C GLY A 135 42.39 -16.47 8.09
N HIS A 136 41.32 -15.73 8.34
CA HIS A 136 40.07 -15.87 7.56
C HIS A 136 40.22 -15.28 6.14
N SER A 137 40.65 -16.12 5.20
CA SER A 137 40.92 -15.74 3.79
C SER A 137 39.74 -15.07 3.09
N GLY A 138 38.51 -15.56 3.29
CA GLY A 138 37.30 -14.97 2.71
C GLY A 138 37.05 -13.52 3.15
N ALA A 139 37.22 -13.22 4.45
CA ALA A 139 37.08 -11.87 4.99
C ALA A 139 38.20 -10.95 4.51
N ALA A 140 39.44 -11.45 4.43
CA ALA A 140 40.57 -10.70 3.91
C ALA A 140 40.34 -10.32 2.43
N GLY A 141 40.00 -11.28 1.58
CA GLY A 141 39.72 -11.05 0.16
C GLY A 141 38.52 -10.11 -0.06
N ASN A 142 37.41 -10.32 0.66
CA ASN A 142 36.22 -9.48 0.51
C ASN A 142 36.45 -8.04 1.00
N ARG A 143 37.28 -7.86 2.03
CA ARG A 143 37.70 -6.55 2.52
C ARG A 143 38.62 -5.85 1.53
N THR A 144 39.60 -6.54 0.95
CA THR A 144 40.46 -5.97 -0.10
C THR A 144 39.62 -5.48 -1.27
N ALA A 145 38.71 -6.31 -1.79
CA ALA A 145 37.80 -5.91 -2.87
C ALA A 145 36.88 -4.74 -2.48
N LEU A 146 36.41 -4.70 -1.22
CA LEU A 146 35.63 -3.55 -0.72
C LEU A 146 36.49 -2.27 -0.70
N ARG A 147 37.75 -2.36 -0.26
CA ARG A 147 38.69 -1.23 -0.16
C ARG A 147 39.15 -0.74 -1.53
N GLU A 148 39.29 -1.62 -2.52
CA GLU A 148 39.53 -1.21 -3.91
C GLU A 148 38.39 -0.33 -4.44
N GLN A 149 37.14 -0.69 -4.12
CA GLN A 149 35.97 0.06 -4.58
C GLN A 149 35.66 1.32 -3.74
N TRP A 150 35.83 1.26 -2.41
CA TRP A 150 35.33 2.27 -1.47
C TRP A 150 36.42 2.92 -0.60
N GLY A 151 37.68 2.46 -0.67
CA GLY A 151 38.75 2.80 0.27
C GLY A 151 38.95 4.30 0.46
N ALA A 152 39.06 5.06 -0.64
CA ALA A 152 39.24 6.52 -0.57
C ALA A 152 38.10 7.23 0.18
N ARG A 153 36.84 6.83 -0.06
CA ARG A 153 35.66 7.41 0.60
C ARG A 153 35.58 6.99 2.06
N LEU A 154 35.92 5.73 2.37
CA LEU A 154 36.00 5.24 3.75
C LEU A 154 37.05 5.99 4.56
N ASP A 155 38.24 6.19 4.00
CA ASP A 155 39.33 6.91 4.65
C ASP A 155 38.98 8.40 4.84
N GLU A 156 38.31 9.01 3.86
CA GLU A 156 37.80 10.38 3.98
C GLU A 156 36.73 10.50 5.07
N ALA A 157 35.75 9.59 5.10
CA ALA A 157 34.70 9.57 6.12
C ALA A 157 35.30 9.39 7.52
N GLU A 158 36.31 8.54 7.70
CA GLU A 158 37.02 8.36 8.96
C GLU A 158 37.76 9.63 9.38
N ARG A 159 38.56 10.24 8.47
CA ARG A 159 39.28 11.49 8.76
C ARG A 159 38.34 12.64 9.13
N ARG A 160 37.27 12.84 8.37
CA ARG A 160 36.28 13.89 8.66
C ARG A 160 35.54 13.64 9.96
N SER A 161 35.17 12.38 10.23
CA SER A 161 34.54 12.01 11.50
C SER A 161 35.45 12.27 12.70
N ALA A 162 36.76 12.02 12.57
CA ALA A 162 37.73 12.32 13.62
C ALA A 162 37.83 13.83 13.86
N ALA A 163 37.95 14.63 12.80
CA ALA A 163 37.99 16.10 12.91
C ALA A 163 36.69 16.66 13.54
N ALA A 164 35.53 16.14 13.16
CA ALA A 164 34.22 16.56 13.66
C ALA A 164 33.98 16.27 15.15
N ARG A 165 34.70 15.29 15.73
CA ARG A 165 34.62 14.94 17.17
C ARG A 165 35.47 15.84 18.06
N LEU A 166 36.34 16.68 17.49
CA LEU A 166 37.13 17.62 18.28
C LEU A 166 36.19 18.62 19.00
N PRO A 167 36.48 18.99 20.27
CA PRO A 167 35.59 19.87 21.05
C PRO A 167 35.29 21.22 20.39
N LEU A 168 36.26 21.75 19.64
CA LEU A 168 36.18 23.04 18.95
C LEU A 168 35.70 22.95 17.49
N ALA A 169 35.38 21.75 16.98
CA ALA A 169 34.83 21.64 15.64
C ALA A 169 33.55 22.49 15.52
N ASP A 170 33.37 23.15 14.38
CA ASP A 170 32.19 23.97 14.09
C ASP A 170 31.06 23.12 13.46
N ALA A 171 29.97 23.77 13.06
CA ALA A 171 28.84 23.11 12.44
C ALA A 171 29.20 22.55 11.05
N GLU A 172 29.89 23.33 10.21
CA GLU A 172 30.25 22.92 8.85
C GLU A 172 31.18 21.70 8.82
N THR A 173 32.14 21.62 9.73
CA THR A 173 33.01 20.43 9.87
C THR A 173 32.20 19.19 10.20
N ARG A 174 31.21 19.30 11.09
CA ARG A 174 30.32 18.18 11.45
C ARG A 174 29.39 17.79 10.31
N VAL A 175 28.85 18.76 9.56
CA VAL A 175 28.03 18.49 8.37
C VAL A 175 28.84 17.77 7.30
N ALA A 176 30.05 18.24 6.99
CA ALA A 176 30.90 17.60 5.99
C ALA A 176 31.25 16.15 6.37
N ALA A 177 31.43 15.87 7.67
CA ALA A 177 31.59 14.52 8.17
C ALA A 177 30.31 13.68 8.03
N ALA A 178 29.14 14.25 8.35
CA ALA A 178 27.85 13.60 8.19
C ALA A 178 27.58 13.20 6.72
N GLU A 179 27.85 14.09 5.76
CA GLU A 179 27.70 13.83 4.33
C GLU A 179 28.65 12.73 3.85
N SER A 180 29.92 12.73 4.30
CA SER A 180 30.85 11.63 3.98
C SER A 180 30.40 10.29 4.56
N LEU A 181 29.76 10.29 5.74
CA LEU A 181 29.19 9.08 6.34
C LEU A 181 28.00 8.54 5.53
N VAL A 182 27.15 9.42 4.99
CA VAL A 182 26.11 9.01 4.02
C VAL A 182 26.73 8.40 2.77
N ALA A 183 27.79 9.01 2.24
CA ALA A 183 28.47 8.52 1.03
C ALA A 183 29.09 7.12 1.16
N VAL A 184 29.31 6.63 2.39
CA VAL A 184 29.80 5.27 2.67
C VAL A 184 28.72 4.36 3.28
N GLY A 185 27.46 4.80 3.25
CA GLY A 185 26.31 4.03 3.73
C GLY A 185 26.28 3.81 5.23
N ASP A 186 26.66 4.82 6.03
CA ASP A 186 26.53 4.82 7.50
C ASP A 186 25.49 5.84 7.99
N PRO A 187 24.19 5.62 7.74
CA PRO A 187 23.14 6.59 8.02
C PRO A 187 22.99 6.89 9.52
N ALA A 188 23.25 5.91 10.40
CA ALA A 188 23.15 6.10 11.85
C ALA A 188 24.24 7.06 12.36
N ALA A 189 25.49 6.86 11.92
CA ALA A 189 26.57 7.77 12.25
C ALA A 189 26.37 9.16 11.61
N ALA A 190 25.86 9.20 10.37
CA ALA A 190 25.54 10.45 9.69
C ALA A 190 24.46 11.25 10.44
N GLU A 191 23.39 10.59 10.90
CA GLU A 191 22.33 11.24 11.68
C GLU A 191 22.89 11.84 12.98
N ALA A 192 23.67 11.06 13.74
CA ALA A 192 24.30 11.54 14.97
C ALA A 192 25.20 12.75 14.72
N MET A 193 25.97 12.73 13.62
CA MET A 193 26.86 13.82 13.25
C MET A 193 26.09 15.07 12.78
N ALA A 194 24.99 14.89 12.04
CA ALA A 194 24.10 15.98 11.64
C ALA A 194 23.43 16.64 12.87
N ARG A 195 22.98 15.84 13.85
CA ARG A 195 22.44 16.36 15.11
C ARG A 195 23.50 17.15 15.89
N ALA A 196 24.72 16.63 16.00
CA ALA A 196 25.82 17.34 16.64
C ALA A 196 26.19 18.65 15.92
N ALA A 197 26.01 18.73 14.60
CA ALA A 197 26.15 19.99 13.87
C ALA A 197 25.07 21.00 14.27
N LEU A 198 23.81 20.54 14.39
CA LEU A 198 22.67 21.37 14.78
C LEU A 198 22.73 21.85 16.24
N GLU A 199 23.44 21.14 17.11
CA GLU A 199 23.75 21.63 18.47
C GLU A 199 24.66 22.86 18.45
N ARG A 200 25.47 23.06 17.40
CA ARG A 200 26.32 24.26 17.24
C ARG A 200 25.64 25.37 16.45
N ASP A 201 24.89 25.01 15.43
CA ASP A 201 24.13 25.93 14.59
C ASP A 201 22.83 25.27 14.16
N ASP A 202 21.75 25.61 14.86
CA ASP A 202 20.41 25.06 14.63
C ASP A 202 19.81 25.50 13.27
N ARG A 203 20.39 26.55 12.66
CA ARG A 203 20.00 27.09 11.34
C ARG A 203 20.85 26.57 10.20
N ASN A 204 21.80 25.67 10.47
CA ASN A 204 22.59 25.08 9.39
C ASN A 204 21.68 24.32 8.41
N HIS A 205 21.53 24.86 7.19
CA HIS A 205 20.56 24.33 6.22
C HIS A 205 20.93 22.92 5.73
N ARG A 206 22.23 22.66 5.49
CA ARG A 206 22.73 21.35 5.06
C ARG A 206 22.51 20.28 6.13
N ALA A 207 22.81 20.60 7.39
CA ALA A 207 22.58 19.70 8.52
C ALA A 207 21.09 19.34 8.66
N ASN A 208 20.22 20.36 8.61
CA ASN A 208 18.77 20.18 8.71
C ASN A 208 18.20 19.38 7.51
N ARG A 209 18.66 19.64 6.28
CA ARG A 209 18.26 18.88 5.10
C ARG A 209 18.68 17.41 5.20
N LEU A 210 19.94 17.17 5.59
CA LEU A 210 20.49 15.83 5.77
C LEU A 210 19.73 15.06 6.85
N LEU A 211 19.49 15.69 8.00
CA LEU A 211 18.71 15.10 9.09
C LEU A 211 17.29 14.76 8.62
N GLY A 212 16.62 15.70 7.94
CA GLY A 212 15.28 15.49 7.39
C GLY A 212 15.20 14.27 6.46
N ARG A 213 16.13 14.17 5.51
CA ARG A 213 16.24 13.02 4.60
C ARG A 213 16.44 11.69 5.34
N LEU A 214 17.41 11.62 6.26
CA LEU A 214 17.70 10.40 7.02
C LEU A 214 16.51 9.96 7.88
N LEU A 215 15.78 10.92 8.47
CA LEU A 215 14.58 10.64 9.25
C LEU A 215 13.43 10.12 8.38
N LEU A 216 13.22 10.66 7.17
CA LEU A 216 12.21 10.16 6.22
C LEU A 216 12.52 8.75 5.71
N GLU A 217 13.80 8.44 5.49
CA GLU A 217 14.23 7.08 5.12
C GLU A 217 13.97 6.11 6.27
N ARG A 218 14.36 6.46 7.50
CA ARG A 218 14.15 5.62 8.69
C ARG A 218 12.67 5.47 9.04
N SER A 219 11.85 6.48 8.78
CA SER A 219 10.43 6.45 9.09
C SER A 219 9.62 5.56 8.15
N GLY A 220 10.20 5.10 7.03
CA GLY A 220 9.48 4.38 5.98
C GLY A 220 8.57 5.27 5.11
N ALA A 221 8.69 6.60 5.22
CA ALA A 221 7.91 7.53 4.40
C ALA A 221 8.44 7.65 2.97
N MET A 222 9.73 7.39 2.77
CA MET A 222 10.33 7.33 1.43
C MET A 222 9.87 6.05 0.72
N GLY A 223 9.18 6.19 -0.43
CA GLY A 223 8.75 5.05 -1.25
C GLY A 223 7.33 4.53 -1.01
N VAL A 224 6.47 5.31 -0.35
CA VAL A 224 5.03 5.03 -0.27
C VAL A 224 4.39 5.23 -1.67
N GLN A 225 4.54 4.27 -2.58
CA GLN A 225 3.95 4.35 -3.92
C GLN A 225 3.07 3.17 -4.36
N ASP A 226 3.00 2.06 -3.62
CA ASP A 226 2.42 0.81 -4.18
C ASP A 226 1.21 0.22 -3.45
N GLY A 227 0.50 0.99 -2.62
CA GLY A 227 -0.71 0.46 -1.94
C GLY A 227 -0.47 -0.75 -1.01
N LYS A 228 0.78 -1.07 -0.70
CA LYS A 228 1.17 -2.09 0.28
C LYS A 228 1.01 -1.52 1.69
N PRO A 229 0.71 -2.34 2.72
CA PRO A 229 0.80 -1.89 4.10
C PRO A 229 2.25 -1.42 4.38
N PHE A 230 2.42 -0.13 4.59
CA PHE A 230 3.68 0.45 5.06
C PHE A 230 3.46 0.89 6.52
N ALA A 231 4.43 0.60 7.38
CA ALA A 231 4.48 1.17 8.70
C ALA A 231 5.26 2.50 8.58
N VAL A 232 4.55 3.62 8.74
CA VAL A 232 5.18 4.94 8.79
C VAL A 232 5.29 5.39 10.22
N ASP A 233 6.51 5.65 10.69
CA ASP A 233 6.73 6.28 11.98
C ASP A 233 6.40 7.77 11.89
N ARG A 234 5.21 8.13 12.38
CA ARG A 234 4.73 9.51 12.37
C ARG A 234 5.67 10.48 13.09
N ALA A 235 6.25 10.08 14.21
CA ALA A 235 7.08 10.98 15.02
C ALA A 235 8.36 11.36 14.26
N LEU A 236 8.98 10.38 13.59
CA LEU A 236 10.13 10.62 12.74
C LEU A 236 9.80 11.52 11.53
N VAL A 237 8.63 11.35 10.91
CA VAL A 237 8.22 12.22 9.79
C VAL A 237 7.95 13.66 10.26
N GLU A 238 7.29 13.85 11.39
CA GLU A 238 7.05 15.19 11.94
C GLU A 238 8.36 15.88 12.36
N GLU A 239 9.31 15.12 12.93
CA GLU A 239 10.66 15.62 13.20
C GLU A 239 11.38 16.03 11.91
N ALA A 240 11.30 15.19 10.86
CA ALA A 240 11.87 15.48 9.55
C ALA A 240 11.30 16.76 8.94
N ILE A 241 9.97 16.92 8.97
CA ILE A 241 9.28 18.15 8.53
C ILE A 241 9.82 19.37 9.28
N GLY A 242 10.02 19.26 10.60
CA GLY A 242 10.61 20.31 11.42
C GLY A 242 12.01 20.71 10.97
N ALA A 243 12.88 19.72 10.69
CA ALA A 243 14.24 19.95 10.18
C ALA A 243 14.21 20.59 8.79
N LEU A 244 13.47 20.01 7.84
CA LEU A 244 13.38 20.52 6.47
C LEU A 244 12.84 21.95 6.42
N ARG A 245 11.85 22.28 7.26
CA ARG A 245 11.35 23.65 7.38
C ARG A 245 12.43 24.63 7.85
N ARG A 246 13.30 24.24 8.78
CA ARG A 246 14.45 25.07 9.21
C ARG A 246 15.48 25.22 8.08
N ALA A 247 15.74 24.17 7.31
CA ALA A 247 16.62 24.24 6.14
C ALA A 247 16.10 25.27 5.11
N VAL A 248 14.82 25.19 4.74
CA VAL A 248 14.18 26.14 3.81
C VAL A 248 14.15 27.57 4.38
N ALA A 249 13.93 27.73 5.69
CA ALA A 249 13.94 29.05 6.32
C ALA A 249 15.34 29.70 6.28
N ALA A 250 16.40 28.91 6.45
CA ALA A 250 17.79 29.38 6.38
C ALA A 250 18.25 29.61 4.94
N ARG A 251 17.80 28.78 3.99
CA ARG A 251 18.16 28.84 2.58
C ARG A 251 16.92 28.61 1.71
N PRO A 252 16.15 29.66 1.36
CA PRO A 252 14.90 29.51 0.63
C PRO A 252 15.02 28.82 -0.74
N ASP A 253 16.15 28.94 -1.42
CA ASP A 253 16.50 28.31 -2.70
C ASP A 253 16.95 26.85 -2.59
N ASP A 254 16.95 26.25 -1.39
CA ASP A 254 17.20 24.83 -1.18
C ASP A 254 16.02 23.97 -1.69
N ASP A 255 16.05 23.66 -2.99
CA ASP A 255 14.94 22.99 -3.67
C ASP A 255 14.66 21.58 -3.13
N GLU A 256 15.72 20.86 -2.76
CA GLU A 256 15.62 19.50 -2.23
C GLU A 256 14.92 19.51 -0.87
N ALA A 257 15.31 20.41 0.04
CA ALA A 257 14.67 20.52 1.35
C ALA A 257 13.21 20.95 1.23
N ASP A 258 12.92 21.89 0.33
CA ASP A 258 11.56 22.38 0.05
C ASP A 258 10.66 21.27 -0.50
N TRP A 259 11.16 20.50 -1.48
CA TRP A 259 10.40 19.38 -2.03
C TRP A 259 10.17 18.27 -0.99
N LEU A 260 11.22 17.85 -0.26
CA LEU A 260 11.10 16.81 0.77
C LEU A 260 10.11 17.21 1.86
N HIS A 261 10.06 18.49 2.25
CA HIS A 261 9.09 18.99 3.23
C HIS A 261 7.66 18.80 2.73
N VAL A 262 7.36 19.26 1.51
CA VAL A 262 6.02 19.17 0.92
C VAL A 262 5.63 17.71 0.68
N ALA A 263 6.57 16.89 0.21
CA ALA A 263 6.37 15.46 0.00
C ALA A 263 6.07 14.71 1.31
N ALA A 264 6.80 14.99 2.39
CA ALA A 264 6.54 14.38 3.69
C ALA A 264 5.12 14.69 4.21
N VAL A 265 4.64 15.92 4.01
CA VAL A 265 3.26 16.30 4.34
C VAL A 265 2.26 15.52 3.49
N ALA A 266 2.49 15.42 2.17
CA ALA A 266 1.63 14.66 1.28
C ALA A 266 1.54 13.18 1.70
N THR A 267 2.68 12.57 2.04
CA THR A 267 2.73 11.20 2.56
C THR A 267 1.88 11.09 3.83
N LEU A 268 2.07 11.95 4.84
CA LEU A 268 1.25 11.90 6.06
C LEU A 268 -0.26 11.97 5.78
N VAL A 269 -0.69 12.75 4.79
CA VAL A 269 -2.11 12.80 4.39
C VAL A 269 -2.55 11.49 3.74
N GLN A 270 -1.77 10.97 2.79
CA GLN A 270 -2.09 9.74 2.06
C GLN A 270 -2.14 8.50 2.95
N VAL A 271 -1.35 8.49 4.03
CA VAL A 271 -1.35 7.40 5.02
C VAL A 271 -2.36 7.60 6.15
N GLY A 272 -3.01 8.77 6.20
CA GLY A 272 -4.02 9.07 7.23
C GLY A 272 -3.47 9.45 8.59
N LEU A 273 -2.23 9.97 8.65
CA LEU A 273 -1.53 10.35 9.88
C LEU A 273 -1.29 11.86 10.02
N ALA A 274 -1.63 12.66 9.00
CA ALA A 274 -1.48 14.12 9.06
C ALA A 274 -2.45 14.79 10.04
N SER A 275 -1.92 15.65 10.90
CA SER A 275 -2.73 16.60 11.67
C SER A 275 -3.11 17.82 10.84
N ASP A 276 -4.18 18.53 11.22
CA ASP A 276 -4.59 19.76 10.54
C ASP A 276 -3.53 20.88 10.66
N ALA A 277 -2.75 20.88 11.74
CA ALA A 277 -1.64 21.83 11.92
C ALA A 277 -0.52 21.57 10.91
N VAL A 278 -0.08 20.30 10.77
CA VAL A 278 0.93 19.88 9.79
C VAL A 278 0.46 20.21 8.38
N LEU A 279 -0.78 19.88 8.04
CA LEU A 279 -1.33 20.14 6.71
C LEU A 279 -1.46 21.64 6.40
N ARG A 280 -1.89 22.46 7.37
CA ARG A 280 -1.98 23.91 7.21
C ARG A 280 -0.61 24.54 6.93
N ASP A 281 0.40 24.16 7.70
CA ASP A 281 1.75 24.70 7.55
C ASP A 281 2.39 24.19 6.24
N GLY A 282 2.21 22.91 5.92
CA GLY A 282 2.63 22.32 4.65
C GLY A 282 1.96 22.95 3.43
N ALA A 283 0.66 23.28 3.50
CA ALA A 283 -0.04 23.97 2.41
C ALA A 283 0.51 25.38 2.15
N ARG A 284 0.96 26.10 3.19
CA ARG A 284 1.65 27.39 2.99
C ARG A 284 2.97 27.23 2.26
N ALA A 285 3.78 26.24 2.64
CA ALA A 285 5.02 25.91 1.95
C ALA A 285 4.77 25.49 0.49
N ALA A 286 3.80 24.60 0.27
CA ALA A 286 3.37 24.17 -1.05
C ALA A 286 2.93 25.34 -1.96
N TRP A 287 2.23 26.34 -1.42
CA TRP A 287 1.88 27.56 -2.17
C TRP A 287 3.08 28.36 -2.63
N VAL A 288 4.11 28.50 -1.79
CA VAL A 288 5.36 29.19 -2.14
C VAL A 288 6.10 28.38 -3.20
N ARG A 289 6.21 27.06 -3.02
CA ARG A 289 6.83 26.15 -3.98
C ARG A 289 6.17 26.20 -5.34
N LEU A 290 4.85 26.11 -5.41
CA LEU A 290 4.08 26.10 -6.67
C LEU A 290 4.23 27.41 -7.48
N ARG A 291 4.59 28.53 -6.85
CA ARG A 291 4.94 29.77 -7.58
C ARG A 291 6.27 29.64 -8.33
N ARG A 292 7.22 28.87 -7.79
CA ARG A 292 8.55 28.64 -8.36
C ARG A 292 8.58 27.44 -9.30
N GLN A 293 7.85 26.38 -8.95
CA GLN A 293 7.70 25.15 -9.72
C GLN A 293 6.21 24.92 -10.06
N PRO A 294 5.66 25.56 -11.12
CA PRO A 294 4.22 25.54 -11.39
C PRO A 294 3.64 24.15 -11.73
N LYS A 295 4.50 23.19 -12.08
CA LYS A 295 4.14 21.80 -12.42
C LYS A 295 4.33 20.81 -11.26
N ASP A 296 4.61 21.28 -10.05
CA ASP A 296 4.74 20.38 -8.89
C ASP A 296 3.36 19.84 -8.46
N THR A 297 3.11 18.57 -8.79
CA THR A 297 1.84 17.87 -8.53
C THR A 297 1.62 17.59 -7.04
N VAL A 298 2.70 17.36 -6.29
CA VAL A 298 2.67 17.11 -4.84
C VAL A 298 2.30 18.38 -4.10
N ALA A 299 2.89 19.52 -4.46
CA ALA A 299 2.50 20.81 -3.89
C ALA A 299 1.03 21.14 -4.21
N ALA A 300 0.59 20.89 -5.44
CA ALA A 300 -0.80 21.09 -5.84
C ALA A 300 -1.78 20.22 -5.03
N SER A 301 -1.44 18.95 -4.78
CA SER A 301 -2.29 18.01 -4.01
C SER A 301 -2.36 18.39 -2.53
N VAL A 302 -1.25 18.78 -1.89
CA VAL A 302 -1.25 19.25 -0.48
C VAL A 302 -2.17 20.45 -0.29
N ILE A 303 -2.17 21.39 -1.24
CA ILE A 303 -3.10 22.53 -1.24
C ILE A 303 -4.56 22.06 -1.38
N GLY A 304 -4.81 21.10 -2.27
CA GLY A 304 -6.13 20.48 -2.46
C GLY A 304 -6.62 19.81 -1.18
N PHE A 305 -5.79 18.97 -0.55
CA PHE A 305 -6.09 18.30 0.71
C PHE A 305 -6.39 19.31 1.83
N TYR A 306 -5.64 20.40 1.91
CA TYR A 306 -5.90 21.45 2.91
C TYR A 306 -7.27 22.12 2.71
N ALA A 307 -7.66 22.42 1.46
CA ALA A 307 -8.99 22.96 1.18
C ALA A 307 -10.10 21.94 1.51
N TYR A 308 -9.90 20.68 1.13
CA TYR A 308 -10.81 19.58 1.42
C TYR A 308 -11.00 19.37 2.94
N ARG A 309 -9.92 19.32 3.73
CA ARG A 309 -9.95 19.13 5.20
C ARG A 309 -10.65 20.25 5.96
N ARG A 310 -10.96 21.36 5.29
CA ARG A 310 -11.70 22.51 5.83
C ARG A 310 -13.14 22.55 5.32
N ASP A 311 -13.63 21.44 4.76
CA ASP A 311 -14.96 21.28 4.19
C ASP A 311 -15.24 22.30 3.05
N ARG A 312 -14.19 22.64 2.28
CA ARG A 312 -14.26 23.57 1.14
C ARG A 312 -14.09 22.84 -0.19
N LEU A 313 -14.94 21.85 -0.45
CA LEU A 313 -14.81 20.99 -1.63
C LEU A 313 -14.91 21.75 -2.96
N VAL A 314 -15.79 22.77 -3.04
CA VAL A 314 -15.90 23.66 -4.21
C VAL A 314 -14.58 24.38 -4.51
N LEU A 315 -13.90 24.86 -3.47
CA LEU A 315 -12.58 25.50 -3.63
C LEU A 315 -11.52 24.48 -4.04
N ALA A 316 -11.50 23.29 -3.43
CA ALA A 316 -10.57 22.22 -3.80
C ALA A 316 -10.73 21.81 -5.27
N SER A 317 -11.97 21.64 -5.74
CA SER A 317 -12.32 21.39 -7.13
C SER A 317 -11.84 22.51 -8.06
N TRP A 318 -12.09 23.77 -7.70
CA TRP A 318 -11.62 24.91 -8.49
C TRP A 318 -10.09 24.97 -8.58
N LEU A 319 -9.39 24.76 -7.46
CA LEU A 319 -7.92 24.73 -7.41
C LEU A 319 -7.36 23.61 -8.30
N GLY A 320 -7.90 22.40 -8.20
CA GLY A 320 -7.52 21.26 -9.03
C GLY A 320 -7.65 21.58 -10.52
N ARG A 321 -8.79 22.14 -10.95
CA ARG A 321 -8.99 22.59 -12.35
C ARG A 321 -8.03 23.70 -12.76
N ARG A 322 -7.79 24.68 -11.89
CA ARG A 322 -6.84 25.77 -12.16
C ARG A 322 -5.43 25.21 -12.36
N PHE A 323 -5.01 24.27 -11.54
CA PHE A 323 -3.67 23.68 -11.60
C PHE A 323 -3.51 22.75 -12.81
N ARG A 324 -4.54 21.96 -13.15
CA ARG A 324 -4.58 21.11 -14.36
C ARG A 324 -4.23 21.87 -15.63
N ARG A 325 -4.61 23.15 -15.77
CA ARG A 325 -4.32 23.99 -16.96
C ARG A 325 -2.83 24.11 -17.30
N ARG A 326 -1.94 23.73 -16.38
CA ARG A 326 -0.49 23.76 -16.58
C ARG A 326 0.06 22.47 -17.20
N PHE A 327 -0.75 21.44 -17.33
CA PHE A 327 -0.36 20.10 -17.76
C PHE A 327 -1.04 19.72 -19.08
N THR A 328 -0.34 18.93 -19.88
CA THR A 328 -0.89 18.24 -21.05
C THR A 328 -1.68 17.00 -20.64
N ALA A 329 -2.54 16.49 -21.53
CA ALA A 329 -3.29 15.25 -21.29
C ALA A 329 -2.36 14.05 -21.00
N ALA A 330 -1.22 13.95 -21.69
CA ALA A 330 -0.23 12.89 -21.48
C ALA A 330 0.48 13.00 -20.12
N GLU A 331 0.73 14.21 -19.62
CA GLU A 331 1.27 14.42 -18.26
C GLU A 331 0.23 14.07 -17.20
N VAL A 332 -1.03 14.51 -17.39
CA VAL A 332 -2.13 14.13 -16.50
C VAL A 332 -2.25 12.61 -16.44
N ALA A 333 -2.17 11.90 -17.58
CA ALA A 333 -2.27 10.44 -17.71
C ALA A 333 -1.16 9.65 -16.96
N ARG A 334 -0.03 10.28 -16.65
CA ARG A 334 1.14 9.65 -15.99
C ARG A 334 1.20 9.89 -14.48
N GLU A 335 0.46 10.86 -13.97
CA GLU A 335 0.54 11.33 -12.59
C GLU A 335 -0.74 10.97 -11.83
N HIS A 336 -0.67 9.94 -10.98
CA HIS A 336 -1.84 9.38 -10.28
C HIS A 336 -2.63 10.41 -9.47
N GLU A 337 -1.97 11.15 -8.58
CA GLU A 337 -2.64 12.16 -7.74
C GLU A 337 -3.24 13.29 -8.60
N LEU A 338 -2.50 13.76 -9.61
CA LEU A 338 -3.04 14.77 -10.53
C LEU A 338 -4.30 14.26 -11.22
N GLY A 339 -4.30 13.01 -11.70
CA GLY A 339 -5.46 12.32 -12.24
C GLY A 339 -6.68 12.35 -11.32
N LEU A 340 -6.50 11.96 -10.05
CA LEU A 340 -7.56 12.00 -9.04
C LEU A 340 -8.17 13.39 -8.87
N TRP A 341 -7.32 14.41 -8.71
CA TRP A 341 -7.78 15.78 -8.52
C TRP A 341 -8.44 16.39 -9.76
N THR A 342 -8.17 15.87 -10.97
CA THR A 342 -8.85 16.35 -12.18
C THR A 342 -10.32 15.89 -12.28
N MET A 343 -10.67 14.77 -11.65
CA MET A 343 -12.05 14.25 -11.63
C MET A 343 -12.95 14.94 -10.60
N LEU A 344 -12.38 15.66 -9.63
CA LEU A 344 -13.17 16.33 -8.61
C LEU A 344 -13.90 17.54 -9.19
N ARG A 345 -15.23 17.42 -9.35
CA ARG A 345 -16.14 18.50 -9.73
C ARG A 345 -17.16 18.72 -8.63
N ALA A 346 -17.13 19.89 -8.01
CA ALA A 346 -18.03 20.26 -6.92
C ALA A 346 -18.84 21.53 -7.21
N ASP A 347 -18.62 22.17 -8.37
CA ASP A 347 -19.26 23.43 -8.74
C ASP A 347 -20.74 23.26 -9.16
N ASP A 348 -21.61 24.17 -8.73
CA ASP A 348 -23.06 24.04 -8.95
C ASP A 348 -23.44 24.07 -10.43
N ALA A 349 -22.70 24.84 -11.25
CA ALA A 349 -22.90 24.88 -12.69
C ALA A 349 -22.64 23.52 -13.35
N PHE A 350 -21.68 22.75 -12.83
CA PHE A 350 -21.45 21.38 -13.28
C PHE A 350 -22.65 20.48 -12.99
N PHE A 351 -23.11 20.46 -11.74
CA PHE A 351 -24.22 19.61 -11.32
C PHE A 351 -25.53 19.95 -12.06
N ARG A 352 -25.81 21.24 -12.28
CA ARG A 352 -26.98 21.68 -13.05
C ARG A 352 -26.91 21.33 -14.53
N ALA A 353 -25.71 21.14 -15.07
CA ALA A 353 -25.48 20.77 -16.47
C ALA A 353 -25.38 19.25 -16.69
N LEU A 354 -25.44 18.45 -15.62
CA LEU A 354 -25.45 17.00 -15.76
C LEU A 354 -26.72 16.54 -16.48
N PRO A 355 -26.61 15.59 -17.44
CA PRO A 355 -27.78 15.03 -18.08
C PRO A 355 -28.61 14.22 -17.07
N PRO A 356 -29.93 14.07 -17.29
CA PRO A 356 -30.74 13.12 -16.54
C PRO A 356 -30.11 11.71 -16.61
N VAL A 357 -30.23 10.95 -15.51
CA VAL A 357 -29.62 9.62 -15.42
C VAL A 357 -30.16 8.66 -16.48
N ASP A 358 -31.42 8.81 -16.88
CA ASP A 358 -32.04 7.94 -17.90
C ASP A 358 -31.34 8.12 -19.27
N THR A 359 -30.94 9.34 -19.64
CA THR A 359 -30.13 9.61 -20.83
C THR A 359 -28.74 8.95 -20.73
N VAL A 360 -28.15 8.90 -19.53
CA VAL A 360 -26.88 8.19 -19.32
C VAL A 360 -27.08 6.68 -19.50
N LEU A 361 -28.15 6.12 -18.94
CA LEU A 361 -28.47 4.70 -19.02
C LEU A 361 -28.78 4.25 -20.46
N GLU A 362 -29.45 5.10 -21.25
CA GLU A 362 -29.69 4.88 -22.69
C GLU A 362 -28.39 4.81 -23.50
N GLY A 363 -27.36 5.55 -23.08
CA GLY A 363 -26.03 5.52 -23.70
C GLY A 363 -25.13 4.37 -23.22
N MET A 364 -25.54 3.62 -22.20
CA MET A 364 -24.82 2.41 -21.77
C MET A 364 -25.14 1.23 -22.68
N ALA A 365 -24.33 0.17 -22.55
CA ALA A 365 -24.67 -1.13 -23.13
C ALA A 365 -26.09 -1.57 -22.70
N PRO A 366 -26.88 -2.17 -23.60
CA PRO A 366 -28.21 -2.66 -23.24
C PRO A 366 -28.17 -3.59 -22.04
N LEU A 367 -29.08 -3.36 -21.09
CA LEU A 367 -29.21 -4.21 -19.92
C LEU A 367 -30.04 -5.45 -20.26
N GLU A 368 -29.43 -6.62 -20.15
CA GLU A 368 -30.10 -7.91 -20.28
C GLU A 368 -30.52 -8.43 -18.91
N TRP A 369 -31.83 -8.52 -18.67
CA TRP A 369 -32.39 -9.20 -17.51
C TRP A 369 -32.45 -10.71 -17.78
N ARG A 370 -31.71 -11.51 -17.03
CA ARG A 370 -31.76 -12.97 -17.16
C ARG A 370 -32.80 -13.57 -16.23
N ILE A 371 -32.86 -13.09 -15.00
CA ILE A 371 -33.86 -13.51 -14.03
C ILE A 371 -33.94 -12.50 -12.88
N GLU A 372 -35.15 -12.22 -12.42
CA GLU A 372 -35.38 -11.54 -11.15
C GLU A 372 -35.26 -12.54 -9.99
N PRO A 373 -34.68 -12.12 -8.84
CA PRO A 373 -34.71 -12.96 -7.67
C PRO A 373 -36.17 -13.14 -7.22
N ALA A 374 -36.50 -14.31 -6.68
CA ALA A 374 -37.81 -14.53 -6.08
C ALA A 374 -38.04 -13.50 -4.96
N PRO A 375 -39.26 -12.94 -4.85
CA PRO A 375 -39.55 -11.88 -3.89
C PRO A 375 -39.34 -12.40 -2.45
N GLY A 376 -38.38 -11.80 -1.74
CA GLY A 376 -38.21 -11.99 -0.31
C GLY A 376 -39.26 -11.22 0.52
N PRO A 377 -39.26 -11.38 1.86
CA PRO A 377 -40.13 -10.65 2.77
C PRO A 377 -40.17 -9.13 2.52
N ALA A 378 -41.34 -8.53 2.70
CA ALA A 378 -41.53 -7.11 2.46
C ALA A 378 -40.62 -6.26 3.34
N GLY A 379 -39.93 -5.29 2.73
CA GLY A 379 -39.00 -4.39 3.42
C GLY A 379 -37.64 -5.01 3.81
N GLU A 380 -37.38 -6.28 3.47
CA GLU A 380 -36.05 -6.88 3.63
C GLU A 380 -35.10 -6.32 2.55
N PRO A 381 -33.89 -5.86 2.93
CA PRO A 381 -32.94 -5.34 1.96
C PRO A 381 -32.44 -6.46 1.03
N ALA A 382 -32.25 -6.13 -0.24
CA ALA A 382 -31.53 -7.00 -1.17
C ALA A 382 -30.03 -6.71 -1.12
N VAL A 383 -29.21 -7.74 -1.24
CA VAL A 383 -27.75 -7.59 -1.43
C VAL A 383 -27.48 -7.47 -2.93
N PHE A 384 -26.61 -6.54 -3.32
CA PHE A 384 -26.21 -6.32 -4.70
C PHE A 384 -24.70 -6.28 -4.85
N PHE A 385 -24.17 -6.95 -5.86
CA PHE A 385 -22.80 -6.75 -6.30
C PHE A 385 -22.69 -6.77 -7.82
N CYS A 386 -21.63 -6.14 -8.33
CA CYS A 386 -21.37 -5.98 -9.75
C CYS A 386 -19.89 -6.23 -10.02
N CYS A 387 -19.58 -7.00 -11.06
CA CYS A 387 -18.21 -7.30 -11.46
C CYS A 387 -18.10 -7.60 -12.96
N ASP A 388 -16.87 -7.62 -13.46
CA ASP A 388 -16.56 -8.21 -14.76
C ASP A 388 -16.46 -9.74 -14.68
N ASP A 389 -16.26 -10.39 -15.84
CA ASP A 389 -16.08 -11.83 -15.95
C ASP A 389 -14.95 -12.39 -15.04
N VAL A 390 -13.81 -11.70 -14.99
CA VAL A 390 -12.62 -12.16 -14.26
C VAL A 390 -12.87 -12.11 -12.75
N TYR A 391 -13.42 -11.00 -12.26
CA TYR A 391 -13.76 -10.86 -10.83
C TYR A 391 -14.88 -11.80 -10.43
N PHE A 392 -15.86 -12.06 -11.30
CA PHE A 392 -16.90 -13.04 -11.01
C PHE A 392 -16.29 -14.41 -10.74
N ARG A 393 -15.50 -14.93 -11.69
CA ARG A 393 -14.88 -16.27 -11.54
C ARG A 393 -13.94 -16.35 -10.35
N ARG A 394 -13.25 -15.25 -10.02
CA ARG A 394 -12.27 -15.21 -8.93
C ARG A 394 -12.88 -15.08 -7.54
N PHE A 395 -13.93 -14.28 -7.38
CA PHE A 395 -14.39 -13.85 -6.05
C PHE A 395 -15.87 -14.12 -5.76
N ALA A 396 -16.74 -14.07 -6.78
CA ALA A 396 -18.18 -14.23 -6.56
C ALA A 396 -18.57 -15.55 -5.88
N PRO A 397 -17.95 -16.73 -6.18
CA PRO A 397 -18.26 -17.96 -5.47
C PRO A 397 -18.06 -17.87 -3.95
N ALA A 398 -16.95 -17.26 -3.50
CA ALA A 398 -16.67 -17.13 -2.07
C ALA A 398 -17.65 -16.16 -1.38
N LEU A 399 -18.00 -15.06 -2.06
CA LEU A 399 -18.99 -14.12 -1.56
C LEU A 399 -20.37 -14.78 -1.43
N LEU A 400 -20.85 -15.40 -2.51
CA LEU A 400 -22.16 -16.07 -2.54
C LEU A 400 -22.24 -17.21 -1.52
N GLU A 401 -21.17 -17.98 -1.34
CA GLU A 401 -21.11 -19.02 -0.30
C GLU A 401 -21.24 -18.40 1.09
N SER A 402 -20.48 -17.34 1.40
CA SER A 402 -20.59 -16.66 2.69
C SER A 402 -21.96 -16.01 2.93
N LEU A 403 -22.62 -15.53 1.87
CA LEU A 403 -24.00 -15.06 1.93
C LEU A 403 -24.96 -16.21 2.26
N ALA A 404 -24.83 -17.36 1.58
CA ALA A 404 -25.68 -18.52 1.83
C ALA A 404 -25.54 -19.04 3.27
N GLU A 405 -24.32 -19.05 3.81
CA GLU A 405 -24.04 -19.43 5.19
C GLU A 405 -24.60 -18.46 6.23
N ARG A 406 -24.47 -17.15 6.00
CA ARG A 406 -24.78 -16.11 7.00
C ARG A 406 -26.18 -15.52 6.86
N MET A 407 -26.76 -15.63 5.67
CA MET A 407 -28.02 -15.00 5.29
C MET A 407 -28.86 -15.95 4.42
N PRO A 408 -29.22 -17.16 4.91
CA PRO A 408 -30.01 -18.10 4.13
C PRO A 408 -31.34 -17.47 3.71
N GLY A 409 -31.72 -17.70 2.45
CA GLY A 409 -32.92 -17.15 1.82
C GLY A 409 -32.81 -15.68 1.39
N ALA A 410 -31.67 -15.01 1.57
CA ALA A 410 -31.52 -13.62 1.20
C ALA A 410 -31.76 -13.39 -0.30
N THR A 411 -32.36 -12.23 -0.60
CA THR A 411 -32.49 -11.72 -1.97
C THR A 411 -31.15 -11.14 -2.41
N VAL A 412 -30.57 -11.71 -3.46
CA VAL A 412 -29.27 -11.29 -4.02
C VAL A 412 -29.45 -10.93 -5.48
N ALA A 413 -29.09 -9.70 -5.84
CA ALA A 413 -29.05 -9.24 -7.22
C ALA A 413 -27.60 -9.16 -7.69
N VAL A 414 -27.29 -9.80 -8.81
CA VAL A 414 -25.92 -9.84 -9.35
C VAL A 414 -25.93 -9.25 -10.74
N HIS A 415 -25.04 -8.28 -10.97
CA HIS A 415 -24.78 -7.76 -12.30
C HIS A 415 -23.40 -8.20 -12.80
N VAL A 416 -23.32 -8.74 -14.01
CA VAL A 416 -22.04 -9.15 -14.61
C VAL A 416 -21.81 -8.41 -15.92
N VAL A 417 -20.69 -7.70 -16.02
CA VAL A 417 -20.27 -6.99 -17.23
C VAL A 417 -19.48 -7.95 -18.12
N ALA A 418 -19.89 -8.07 -19.38
CA ALA A 418 -19.27 -8.89 -20.41
C ALA A 418 -18.94 -10.35 -19.96
N PRO A 419 -19.93 -11.13 -19.45
CA PRO A 419 -19.67 -12.48 -18.97
C PRO A 419 -19.26 -13.42 -20.11
N SER A 420 -18.33 -14.33 -19.81
CA SER A 420 -18.02 -15.47 -20.66
C SER A 420 -19.08 -16.58 -20.54
N PRO A 421 -19.13 -17.54 -21.47
CA PRO A 421 -20.00 -18.71 -21.36
C PRO A 421 -19.77 -19.51 -20.07
N GLU A 422 -18.53 -19.58 -19.57
CA GLU A 422 -18.19 -20.23 -18.30
C GLU A 422 -18.86 -19.52 -17.12
N THR A 423 -18.81 -18.18 -17.12
CA THR A 423 -19.47 -17.36 -16.10
C THR A 423 -20.99 -17.51 -16.16
N GLU A 424 -21.59 -17.52 -17.36
CA GLU A 424 -23.03 -17.75 -17.51
C GLU A 424 -23.47 -19.14 -16.98
N GLN A 425 -22.66 -20.19 -17.20
CA GLN A 425 -22.90 -21.50 -16.60
C GLN A 425 -22.79 -21.50 -15.07
N ALA A 426 -21.81 -20.77 -14.53
CA ALA A 426 -21.67 -20.62 -13.08
C ALA A 426 -22.87 -19.86 -12.46
N MET A 427 -23.36 -18.81 -13.12
CA MET A 427 -24.58 -18.10 -12.71
C MET A 427 -25.79 -19.04 -12.70
N ALA A 428 -25.94 -19.88 -13.73
CA ALA A 428 -27.02 -20.87 -13.79
C ALA A 428 -26.97 -21.89 -12.64
N ARG A 429 -25.77 -22.30 -12.20
CA ARG A 429 -25.62 -23.18 -11.02
C ARG A 429 -26.07 -22.50 -9.73
N TRP A 430 -25.65 -21.27 -9.49
CA TRP A 430 -26.05 -20.50 -8.30
C TRP A 430 -27.55 -20.26 -8.23
N ARG A 431 -28.22 -20.11 -9.38
CA ARG A 431 -29.67 -20.04 -9.44
C ARG A 431 -30.36 -21.30 -8.92
N LEU A 432 -29.77 -22.48 -9.15
CA LEU A 432 -30.36 -23.77 -8.78
C LEU A 432 -30.00 -24.21 -7.35
N ASP A 433 -29.04 -23.56 -6.70
CA ASP A 433 -28.55 -23.90 -5.36
C ASP A 433 -29.64 -23.77 -4.27
N GLY A 434 -30.55 -22.80 -4.39
CA GLY A 434 -31.72 -22.66 -3.53
C GLY A 434 -31.46 -22.12 -2.12
N ARG A 435 -30.20 -22.00 -1.66
CA ARG A 435 -29.87 -21.37 -0.37
C ARG A 435 -30.02 -19.85 -0.39
N LEU A 436 -30.00 -19.26 -1.59
CA LEU A 436 -30.19 -17.83 -1.84
C LEU A 436 -31.23 -17.62 -2.94
N SER A 437 -31.94 -16.49 -2.88
CA SER A 437 -32.80 -16.03 -3.97
C SER A 437 -31.99 -15.12 -4.88
N VAL A 438 -31.33 -15.71 -5.91
CA VAL A 438 -30.36 -14.99 -6.75
C VAL A 438 -30.97 -14.57 -8.09
N GLY A 439 -30.92 -13.26 -8.37
CA GLY A 439 -31.25 -12.64 -9.63
C GLY A 439 -30.00 -12.23 -10.40
N PHE A 440 -30.07 -12.27 -11.73
CA PHE A 440 -28.96 -11.93 -12.60
C PHE A 440 -29.37 -10.94 -13.69
N SER A 441 -28.53 -9.92 -13.88
CA SER A 441 -28.53 -9.08 -15.08
C SER A 441 -27.11 -8.96 -15.63
N LEU A 442 -26.99 -8.60 -16.90
CA LEU A 442 -25.69 -8.43 -17.55
C LEU A 442 -25.77 -7.40 -18.65
N ASP A 443 -24.62 -6.89 -19.06
CA ASP A 443 -24.47 -6.08 -20.27
C ASP A 443 -23.18 -6.44 -21.01
N ARG A 444 -23.09 -6.06 -22.28
CA ARG A 444 -21.93 -6.33 -23.15
C ARG A 444 -21.48 -5.04 -23.84
N PRO A 445 -20.79 -4.14 -23.12
CA PRO A 445 -20.26 -2.91 -23.71
C PRO A 445 -19.20 -3.21 -24.76
N ASP A 446 -19.23 -2.45 -25.85
CA ASP A 446 -18.09 -2.40 -26.78
C ASP A 446 -16.94 -1.63 -26.12
N MET A 447 -15.91 -2.37 -25.75
CA MET A 447 -14.71 -1.84 -25.11
C MET A 447 -13.53 -1.71 -26.09
N ALA A 448 -13.77 -1.85 -27.39
CA ALA A 448 -12.75 -1.64 -28.40
C ALA A 448 -12.16 -0.22 -28.27
N GLY A 449 -10.83 -0.13 -28.29
CA GLY A 449 -10.12 1.15 -28.17
C GLY A 449 -10.11 1.79 -26.78
N TRP A 450 -10.75 1.19 -25.77
CA TRP A 450 -10.64 1.70 -24.39
C TRP A 450 -9.23 1.41 -23.85
N THR A 451 -8.74 2.28 -22.98
CA THR A 451 -7.55 2.02 -22.17
C THR A 451 -7.90 1.10 -21.01
N ASP A 452 -6.91 0.45 -20.40
CA ASP A 452 -7.15 -0.42 -19.25
C ASP A 452 -7.72 0.34 -18.06
N ILE A 453 -7.27 1.59 -17.84
CA ILE A 453 -7.82 2.47 -16.80
C ILE A 453 -9.31 2.75 -17.07
N LYS A 454 -9.70 3.01 -18.33
CA LYS A 454 -11.10 3.22 -18.69
C LYS A 454 -11.95 1.97 -18.49
N ARG A 455 -11.44 0.79 -18.86
CA ARG A 455 -12.12 -0.50 -18.60
C ARG A 455 -12.35 -0.73 -17.11
N VAL A 456 -11.30 -0.64 -16.30
CA VAL A 456 -11.38 -0.83 -14.84
C VAL A 456 -12.33 0.19 -14.21
N THR A 457 -12.27 1.45 -14.63
CA THR A 457 -13.17 2.48 -14.09
C THR A 457 -14.62 2.24 -14.48
N TYR A 458 -14.88 1.81 -15.72
CA TYR A 458 -16.22 1.43 -16.16
C TYR A 458 -16.76 0.31 -15.28
N TYR A 459 -16.01 -0.77 -15.05
CA TYR A 459 -16.46 -1.88 -14.20
C TYR A 459 -16.78 -1.44 -12.78
N ALA A 460 -15.90 -0.65 -12.16
CA ALA A 460 -16.11 -0.13 -10.80
C ALA A 460 -17.34 0.76 -10.70
N SER A 461 -17.63 1.52 -11.77
CA SER A 461 -18.69 2.53 -11.81
C SER A 461 -20.05 1.98 -12.27
N ALA A 462 -20.07 1.01 -13.20
CA ALA A 462 -21.29 0.38 -13.72
C ALA A 462 -22.15 -0.19 -12.58
N ARG A 463 -21.48 -0.65 -11.51
CA ARG A 463 -22.09 -1.04 -10.24
C ARG A 463 -23.17 -0.08 -9.75
N PHE A 464 -22.93 1.23 -9.78
CA PHE A 464 -23.88 2.21 -9.22
C PHE A 464 -25.02 2.57 -10.16
N LEU A 465 -24.74 2.61 -11.47
CA LEU A 465 -25.76 2.78 -12.50
C LEU A 465 -26.73 1.58 -12.53
N ARG A 466 -26.19 0.36 -12.41
CA ARG A 466 -26.99 -0.86 -12.35
C ARG A 466 -27.67 -1.07 -11.00
N ALA A 467 -27.06 -0.60 -9.90
CA ALA A 467 -27.71 -0.55 -8.59
C ALA A 467 -28.97 0.31 -8.62
N LEU A 468 -28.98 1.46 -9.31
CA LEU A 468 -30.19 2.29 -9.46
C LEU A 468 -31.33 1.53 -10.15
N GLN A 469 -31.03 0.83 -11.25
CA GLN A 469 -32.03 0.05 -11.97
C GLN A 469 -32.56 -1.12 -11.14
N TRP A 470 -31.70 -1.80 -10.37
CA TRP A 470 -32.13 -2.83 -9.43
C TRP A 470 -32.92 -2.28 -8.24
N LEU A 471 -32.55 -1.12 -7.69
CA LEU A 471 -33.27 -0.45 -6.61
C LEU A 471 -34.73 -0.17 -7.03
N ARG A 472 -34.90 0.46 -8.20
CA ARG A 472 -36.23 0.77 -8.78
C ARG A 472 -37.02 -0.48 -9.14
N ARG A 473 -36.36 -1.54 -9.62
CA ARG A 473 -37.02 -2.79 -10.04
C ARG A 473 -37.48 -3.65 -8.87
N LEU A 474 -36.65 -3.80 -7.84
CA LEU A 474 -36.98 -4.63 -6.67
C LEU A 474 -37.87 -3.92 -5.64
N ASP A 475 -37.97 -2.60 -5.77
CA ASP A 475 -38.77 -1.73 -4.90
C ASP A 475 -38.48 -1.97 -3.41
N ARG A 476 -37.19 -2.09 -3.07
CA ARG A 476 -36.71 -2.36 -1.69
C ARG A 476 -35.29 -1.83 -1.50
N PRO A 477 -34.84 -1.60 -0.24
CA PRO A 477 -33.48 -1.13 0.01
C PRO A 477 -32.42 -2.06 -0.57
N LEU A 478 -31.32 -1.48 -1.03
CA LEU A 478 -30.23 -2.20 -1.70
C LEU A 478 -28.91 -2.02 -0.95
N MET A 479 -28.29 -3.13 -0.55
CA MET A 479 -26.96 -3.17 0.06
C MET A 479 -25.93 -3.52 -1.02
N VAL A 480 -25.22 -2.52 -1.51
CA VAL A 480 -24.18 -2.68 -2.53
C VAL A 480 -22.87 -3.08 -1.87
N ILE A 481 -22.29 -4.20 -2.27
CA ILE A 481 -21.05 -4.74 -1.71
C ILE A 481 -20.03 -5.02 -2.81
N ASP A 482 -18.74 -4.90 -2.48
CA ASP A 482 -17.69 -5.36 -3.39
C ASP A 482 -17.71 -6.88 -3.55
N THR A 483 -17.43 -7.35 -4.77
CA THR A 483 -17.42 -8.78 -5.11
C THR A 483 -16.32 -9.55 -4.36
N ASP A 484 -15.25 -8.88 -3.92
CA ASP A 484 -14.16 -9.45 -3.13
C ASP A 484 -14.44 -9.49 -1.61
N ALA A 485 -15.68 -9.21 -1.21
CA ALA A 485 -16.11 -9.29 0.18
C ALA A 485 -16.41 -10.74 0.62
N ARG A 486 -16.27 -10.97 1.92
CA ARG A 486 -16.75 -12.14 2.63
C ARG A 486 -17.66 -11.68 3.77
N ILE A 487 -18.87 -12.23 3.81
CA ILE A 487 -19.86 -11.87 4.84
C ILE A 487 -19.49 -12.55 6.16
N ALA A 488 -19.36 -11.73 7.21
CA ALA A 488 -19.01 -12.17 8.56
C ALA A 488 -20.24 -12.23 9.47
N ARG A 489 -21.25 -11.38 9.24
CA ARG A 489 -22.48 -11.28 10.04
C ARG A 489 -23.69 -11.00 9.15
N ASP A 490 -24.87 -11.37 9.62
CA ASP A 490 -26.13 -11.13 8.90
C ASP A 490 -26.37 -9.62 8.70
N LEU A 491 -26.33 -9.18 7.44
CA LEU A 491 -26.49 -7.78 7.05
C LEU A 491 -27.91 -7.26 7.31
N ARG A 492 -28.92 -8.11 7.42
CA ARG A 492 -30.32 -7.68 7.66
C ARG A 492 -30.50 -6.96 8.98
N THR A 493 -29.60 -7.19 9.93
CA THR A 493 -29.56 -6.45 11.20
C THR A 493 -29.40 -4.94 11.00
N LEU A 494 -28.71 -4.51 9.94
CA LEU A 494 -28.52 -3.11 9.58
C LEU A 494 -29.80 -2.42 9.12
N ARG A 495 -30.88 -3.16 8.82
CA ARG A 495 -32.18 -2.60 8.43
C ARG A 495 -32.68 -1.60 9.46
N THR A 496 -32.51 -1.90 10.75
CA THR A 496 -32.97 -1.03 11.84
C THR A 496 -32.15 0.26 11.91
N GLU A 497 -30.84 0.19 11.75
CA GLU A 497 -29.95 1.37 11.69
C GLU A 497 -30.25 2.28 10.48
N MET A 498 -30.77 1.69 9.40
CA MET A 498 -31.09 2.37 8.15
C MET A 498 -32.54 2.88 8.05
N ALA A 499 -33.41 2.59 9.01
CA ALA A 499 -34.86 2.86 8.90
C ALA A 499 -35.18 4.34 8.60
N ASP A 500 -34.44 5.26 9.20
CA ASP A 500 -34.61 6.70 9.03
C ASP A 500 -33.54 7.35 8.14
N HIS A 501 -32.85 6.57 7.31
CA HIS A 501 -31.77 7.06 6.47
C HIS A 501 -32.03 6.75 5.00
N ASP A 502 -31.67 7.69 4.14
CA ASP A 502 -31.84 7.55 2.70
C ASP A 502 -30.63 6.80 2.09
N VAL A 503 -29.43 7.01 2.65
CA VAL A 503 -28.18 6.36 2.23
C VAL A 503 -27.28 6.02 3.42
N GLY A 504 -26.46 4.99 3.27
CA GLY A 504 -25.48 4.53 4.24
C GLY A 504 -24.11 4.30 3.60
N PHE A 505 -23.05 4.86 4.20
CA PHE A 505 -21.69 4.78 3.64
C PHE A 505 -20.68 4.31 4.70
N LEU A 506 -19.70 3.52 4.25
CA LEU A 506 -18.47 3.35 5.01
C LEU A 506 -17.59 4.60 4.86
N ILE A 507 -17.23 5.18 6.00
CA ILE A 507 -16.41 6.37 6.10
C ILE A 507 -15.07 6.01 6.72
N ASP A 508 -13.99 6.34 6.02
CA ASP A 508 -12.64 6.30 6.55
C ASP A 508 -12.34 7.60 7.31
N GLY A 509 -12.42 7.53 8.64
CA GLY A 509 -12.19 8.65 9.55
C GLY A 509 -10.78 9.28 9.45
N ARG A 510 -9.84 8.62 8.78
CA ARG A 510 -8.51 9.18 8.49
C ARG A 510 -8.53 10.33 7.49
N ARG A 511 -9.63 10.51 6.74
CA ARG A 511 -9.86 11.63 5.81
C ARG A 511 -8.68 11.86 4.85
N ARG A 512 -8.35 10.82 4.09
CA ARG A 512 -7.22 10.76 3.15
C ARG A 512 -7.50 11.42 1.78
N GLY A 513 -8.60 12.16 1.68
CA GLY A 513 -9.05 12.82 0.47
C GLY A 513 -10.42 12.35 -0.01
N PRO A 514 -11.04 13.10 -0.94
CA PRO A 514 -12.39 12.82 -1.41
C PRO A 514 -12.51 11.51 -2.22
N SER A 515 -11.42 11.00 -2.78
CA SER A 515 -11.36 9.67 -3.43
C SER A 515 -11.10 8.50 -2.49
N ARG A 516 -10.95 8.75 -1.17
CA ARG A 516 -10.58 7.73 -0.17
C ARG A 516 -11.38 7.82 1.13
N GLU A 517 -12.19 8.85 1.33
CA GLU A 517 -13.00 9.04 2.54
C GLU A 517 -14.27 8.19 2.53
N ILE A 518 -15.02 8.16 1.42
CA ILE A 518 -16.13 7.23 1.25
C ILE A 518 -15.58 5.97 0.59
N THR A 519 -15.41 4.92 1.37
CA THR A 519 -14.97 3.62 0.86
C THR A 519 -16.20 2.90 0.32
N VAL A 520 -16.35 2.87 -0.99
CA VAL A 520 -17.54 2.33 -1.66
C VAL A 520 -17.60 0.80 -1.70
N CYS A 521 -16.84 0.12 -0.85
CA CYS A 521 -16.83 -1.34 -0.75
C CYS A 521 -18.08 -1.93 -0.06
N PHE A 522 -18.82 -1.08 0.65
CA PHE A 522 -20.15 -1.35 1.17
C PHE A 522 -20.93 -0.05 1.26
N ASN A 523 -22.09 0.01 0.59
CA ASN A 523 -23.03 1.12 0.64
C ASN A 523 -24.45 0.59 0.82
N VAL A 524 -25.33 1.36 1.46
CA VAL A 524 -26.77 1.07 1.53
C VAL A 524 -27.54 2.19 0.87
N TYR A 525 -28.44 1.85 -0.04
CA TYR A 525 -29.37 2.78 -0.65
C TYR A 525 -30.79 2.42 -0.21
N GLY A 526 -31.41 3.30 0.56
CA GLY A 526 -32.80 3.13 0.96
C GLY A 526 -33.72 3.27 -0.25
N ASN A 527 -34.79 2.48 -0.29
CA ASN A 527 -35.86 2.70 -1.27
C ASN A 527 -36.73 3.88 -0.81
N THR A 528 -36.19 5.09 -0.98
CA THR A 528 -36.76 6.36 -0.56
C THR A 528 -36.52 7.37 -1.68
N PRO A 529 -37.30 8.48 -1.74
CA PRO A 529 -37.01 9.56 -2.68
C PRO A 529 -35.57 10.10 -2.58
N GLY A 530 -35.01 10.17 -1.36
CA GLY A 530 -33.63 10.60 -1.14
C GLY A 530 -32.59 9.61 -1.65
N GLY A 531 -32.82 8.30 -1.47
CA GLY A 531 -31.95 7.23 -1.97
C GLY A 531 -31.95 7.15 -3.49
N ASP A 532 -33.12 7.23 -4.13
CA ASP A 532 -33.26 7.32 -5.59
C ASP A 532 -32.54 8.57 -6.12
N ARG A 533 -32.78 9.73 -5.49
CA ARG A 533 -32.15 11.00 -5.86
C ARG A 533 -30.63 10.93 -5.80
N PHE A 534 -30.07 10.35 -4.75
CA PHE A 534 -28.63 10.17 -4.60
C PHE A 534 -28.06 9.31 -5.71
N LEU A 535 -28.62 8.11 -5.92
CA LEU A 535 -28.13 7.18 -6.95
C LEU A 535 -28.30 7.72 -8.37
N ALA A 536 -29.42 8.42 -8.65
CA ALA A 536 -29.65 9.07 -9.93
C ALA A 536 -28.58 10.14 -10.20
N LEU A 537 -28.33 11.03 -9.24
CA LEU A 537 -27.33 12.08 -9.40
C LEU A 537 -25.91 11.51 -9.49
N LEU A 538 -25.61 10.44 -8.74
CA LEU A 538 -24.36 9.69 -8.84
C LEU A 538 -24.20 9.06 -10.24
N GLY A 539 -25.24 8.44 -10.78
CA GLY A 539 -25.24 7.89 -12.13
C GLY A 539 -24.99 8.96 -13.19
N SER A 540 -25.67 10.12 -13.09
CA SER A 540 -25.43 11.28 -13.96
C SER A 540 -23.99 11.80 -13.88
N TYR A 541 -23.44 11.92 -12.66
CA TYR A 541 -22.07 12.37 -12.44
C TYR A 541 -21.07 11.41 -13.08
N ILE A 542 -21.18 10.12 -12.78
CA ILE A 542 -20.32 9.07 -13.34
C ILE A 542 -20.43 9.05 -14.86
N GLY A 543 -21.66 9.11 -15.39
CA GLY A 543 -21.95 9.10 -16.82
C GLY A 543 -21.22 10.19 -17.60
N HIS A 544 -21.17 11.40 -17.04
CA HIS A 544 -20.42 12.52 -17.63
C HIS A 544 -18.94 12.15 -17.89
N PHE A 545 -18.29 11.51 -16.92
CA PHE A 545 -16.87 11.13 -17.05
C PHE A 545 -16.68 9.90 -17.95
N LEU A 546 -17.56 8.90 -17.86
CA LEU A 546 -17.46 7.69 -18.70
C LEU A 546 -17.68 7.99 -20.20
N ALA A 547 -18.48 9.00 -20.52
CA ALA A 547 -18.66 9.49 -21.88
C ALA A 547 -17.37 10.12 -22.46
N GLY A 548 -16.47 10.62 -21.60
CA GLY A 548 -15.19 11.20 -21.98
C GLY A 548 -14.07 10.16 -22.20
N ALA A 549 -12.94 10.63 -22.72
CA ALA A 549 -11.72 9.82 -22.88
C ALA A 549 -10.84 9.81 -21.62
N GLU A 550 -10.90 10.86 -20.79
CA GLU A 550 -10.07 11.03 -19.60
C GLU A 550 -10.84 10.61 -18.34
N VAL A 551 -10.74 9.32 -18.00
CA VAL A 551 -11.28 8.78 -16.75
C VAL A 551 -10.17 8.11 -15.95
N TYR A 552 -10.25 8.25 -14.63
CA TYR A 552 -9.28 7.71 -13.69
C TYR A 552 -9.93 6.70 -12.75
N TRP A 553 -9.16 5.69 -12.39
CA TRP A 553 -9.53 4.77 -11.32
C TRP A 553 -9.78 5.56 -10.02
N MET A 554 -10.77 5.13 -9.21
CA MET A 554 -11.36 5.86 -8.06
C MET A 554 -12.40 6.94 -8.40
N LEU A 555 -12.86 7.05 -9.66
CA LEU A 555 -13.99 7.93 -10.00
C LEU A 555 -15.21 7.61 -9.14
N ASP A 556 -15.51 6.32 -8.97
CA ASP A 556 -16.64 5.86 -8.19
C ASP A 556 -16.58 6.40 -6.75
N GLN A 557 -15.46 6.27 -6.05
CA GLN A 557 -15.27 6.83 -4.71
C GLN A 557 -15.41 8.35 -4.67
N MET A 558 -14.73 9.04 -5.60
CA MET A 558 -14.77 10.51 -5.71
C MET A 558 -16.19 11.04 -5.96
N ALA A 559 -16.93 10.38 -6.84
CA ALA A 559 -18.27 10.79 -7.25
C ALA A 559 -19.26 10.72 -6.07
N HIS A 560 -19.19 9.69 -5.22
CA HIS A 560 -20.04 9.61 -4.03
C HIS A 560 -19.84 10.81 -3.12
N TYR A 561 -18.58 11.20 -2.90
CA TYR A 561 -18.25 12.33 -2.03
C TYR A 561 -18.73 13.66 -2.63
N ALA A 562 -18.49 13.88 -3.92
CA ALA A 562 -18.93 15.10 -4.61
C ALA A 562 -20.46 15.25 -4.64
N VAL A 563 -21.18 14.15 -4.92
CA VAL A 563 -22.65 14.12 -4.94
C VAL A 563 -23.20 14.39 -3.55
N LEU A 564 -22.64 13.77 -2.52
CA LEU A 564 -23.04 13.98 -1.14
C LEU A 564 -22.83 15.43 -0.67
N ASP A 565 -21.67 16.01 -0.97
CA ASP A 565 -21.37 17.43 -0.67
C ASP A 565 -22.40 18.35 -1.35
N TRP A 566 -22.70 18.12 -2.62
CA TRP A 566 -23.64 18.95 -3.36
C TRP A 566 -25.06 18.85 -2.81
N LEU A 567 -25.55 17.63 -2.52
CA LEU A 567 -26.87 17.42 -1.93
C LEU A 567 -26.99 18.05 -0.55
N ASN A 568 -25.99 17.90 0.32
CA ASN A 568 -26.00 18.53 1.65
C ASN A 568 -26.12 20.07 1.59
N ARG A 569 -25.69 20.71 0.50
CA ARG A 569 -25.79 22.16 0.30
C ARG A 569 -27.12 22.62 -0.30
N HIS A 570 -27.89 21.74 -0.94
CA HIS A 570 -29.06 22.13 -1.76
C HIS A 570 -30.33 21.33 -1.47
N GLU A 571 -30.20 20.02 -1.38
CA GLU A 571 -31.29 19.05 -1.21
C GLU A 571 -30.83 18.00 -0.17
N PRO A 572 -30.76 18.35 1.13
CA PRO A 572 -30.15 17.48 2.13
C PRO A 572 -30.87 16.14 2.24
N ILE A 573 -30.09 15.06 2.26
CA ILE A 573 -30.56 13.69 2.48
C ILE A 573 -30.09 13.18 3.84
N ARG A 574 -30.77 12.18 4.38
CA ARG A 574 -30.43 11.54 5.66
C ARG A 574 -29.37 10.47 5.43
N VAL A 575 -28.21 10.62 6.09
CA VAL A 575 -27.01 9.80 5.83
C VAL A 575 -26.61 9.04 7.08
N ARG A 576 -26.55 7.71 6.98
CA ARG A 576 -25.91 6.85 7.98
C ARG A 576 -24.42 6.72 7.67
N ARG A 577 -23.58 6.99 8.65
CA ARG A 577 -22.12 6.80 8.55
C ARG A 577 -21.71 5.57 9.35
N PHE A 578 -21.09 4.62 8.68
CA PHE A 578 -20.48 3.43 9.27
C PHE A 578 -18.96 3.63 9.32
N ASP A 579 -18.31 3.30 10.42
CA ASP A 579 -16.86 3.40 10.53
C ASP A 579 -16.19 2.25 9.75
N PHE A 580 -15.45 2.59 8.70
CA PHE A 580 -14.74 1.63 7.86
C PHE A 580 -13.80 0.73 8.67
N LEU A 581 -13.05 1.29 9.63
CA LEU A 581 -12.02 0.54 10.36
C LEU A 581 -12.60 -0.47 11.36
N ASN A 582 -13.84 -0.26 11.77
CA ASN A 582 -14.52 -1.06 12.79
C ASN A 582 -15.79 -1.73 12.26
N PHE A 583 -15.95 -1.87 10.93
CA PHE A 583 -17.15 -2.45 10.33
C PHE A 583 -17.17 -3.99 10.43
N PRO A 584 -18.04 -4.59 11.26
CA PRO A 584 -17.91 -6.01 11.61
C PRO A 584 -18.64 -6.97 10.67
N TYR A 585 -19.26 -6.47 9.60
CA TYR A 585 -20.17 -7.24 8.77
C TYR A 585 -19.50 -7.89 7.55
N CYS A 586 -18.48 -7.24 7.01
CA CYS A 586 -17.76 -7.70 5.83
C CYS A 586 -16.25 -7.70 6.10
N GLN A 587 -15.58 -8.74 5.62
CA GLN A 587 -14.13 -8.76 5.44
C GLN A 587 -13.85 -8.67 3.94
N PHE A 588 -12.74 -8.06 3.53
CA PHE A 588 -12.40 -7.93 2.11
C PHE A 588 -11.08 -8.62 1.81
N VAL A 589 -10.97 -9.23 0.63
CA VAL A 589 -9.73 -9.90 0.22
C VAL A 589 -8.68 -8.86 -0.19
N GLY A 590 -7.55 -8.83 0.53
CA GLY A 590 -6.46 -7.87 0.31
C GLY A 590 -6.45 -6.72 1.34
N ALA A 591 -5.38 -5.91 1.34
CA ALA A 591 -5.33 -4.68 2.14
C ALA A 591 -6.13 -3.59 1.40
N LYS A 592 -7.28 -3.17 1.94
CA LYS A 592 -8.05 -2.02 1.45
C LYS A 592 -7.67 -0.72 2.17
#